data_AF-A8YBP3-F1
#
_entry.id   AF-A8YBP3-F1
#
_cell.length_a   1.000
_cell.length_b   1.000
_cell.length_c   1.000
_cell.angle_alpha   90.00
_cell.angle_beta   90.00
_cell.angle_gamma   90.00
#
_symmetry.space_group_name_H-M   'P 1'
#
loop_
_entity.id
_entity.type
_entity.pdbx_description
1 polymer ?
#
loop_
_entity_poly.entity_id
_entity_poly.type
_entity_poly.pdbx_seq_one_letter_code
_entity_poly.pdbx_strand_id
1 'polypeptide(L)' 'MPNFSLLRKPQREFAKVGFRPVNANVAKEFSKQYPKVSNLFPYTAIGSWDAIQKKFFADRAIFDQIQR' A
#
# COMPACT_ATOMS: atom_id res chain seq x y z
N MET A 1 -3.62 -22.96 -0.13
CA MET A 1 -4.67 -22.26 0.64
C MET A 1 -5.27 -21.17 -0.23
N PRO A 2 -6.60 -21.00 -0.33
CA PRO A 2 -7.18 -19.92 -1.12
C PRO A 2 -6.99 -18.56 -0.42
N ASN A 3 -6.67 -17.52 -1.18
CA ASN A 3 -6.40 -16.16 -0.69
C ASN A 3 -7.65 -15.51 -0.08
N PHE A 4 -7.92 -15.74 1.20
CA PHE A 4 -9.05 -15.19 1.97
C PHE A 4 -9.14 -13.65 1.90
N SER A 5 -7.98 -12.96 1.89
CA SER A 5 -7.88 -11.50 1.82
C SER A 5 -8.45 -10.89 0.54
N LEU A 6 -8.64 -11.69 -0.53
CA LEU A 6 -9.18 -11.23 -1.81
C LEU A 6 -10.71 -11.32 -1.89
N LEU A 7 -11.37 -11.95 -0.92
CA LEU A 7 -12.81 -12.10 -0.87
C LEU A 7 -13.49 -10.76 -0.51
N ARG A 8 -14.65 -10.50 -1.12
CA ARG A 8 -15.40 -9.24 -0.93
C ARG A 8 -15.79 -8.96 0.53
N LYS A 9 -16.18 -10.00 1.28
CA LYS A 9 -16.66 -9.86 2.67
C LYS A 9 -15.55 -9.35 3.59
N PRO A 10 -14.37 -9.98 3.68
CA PRO A 10 -13.24 -9.45 4.47
C PRO A 10 -12.84 -8.03 4.07
N GLN A 11 -12.78 -7.72 2.78
CA GLN A 11 -12.37 -6.38 2.34
C GLN A 11 -13.36 -5.28 2.73
N ARG A 12 -14.66 -5.59 2.82
CA ARG A 12 -15.66 -4.65 3.33
C ARG A 12 -15.42 -4.33 4.80
N GLU A 13 -15.10 -5.35 5.62
CA GLU A 13 -14.79 -5.13 7.04
C GLU A 13 -13.49 -4.34 7.22
N PHE A 14 -12.45 -4.65 6.43
CA PHE A 14 -11.21 -3.88 6.44
C PHE A 14 -11.41 -2.43 5.99
N ALA A 15 -12.33 -2.18 5.04
CA ALA A 15 -12.67 -0.83 4.61
C ALA A 15 -13.31 0.03 5.70
N LYS A 16 -14.08 -0.58 6.61
CA LYS A 16 -14.67 0.14 7.76
C LYS A 16 -13.62 0.61 8.78
N VAL A 17 -12.53 -0.15 8.94
CA VAL A 17 -11.47 0.14 9.93
C VAL A 17 -10.27 0.90 9.36
N GLY A 18 -10.38 1.46 8.15
CA GLY A 18 -9.39 2.40 7.60
C GLY A 18 -8.55 1.89 6.43
N PHE A 19 -8.69 0.63 6.02
CA PHE A 19 -7.90 0.09 4.91
C PHE A 19 -8.57 0.35 3.56
N ARG A 20 -7.79 0.68 2.53
CA ARG A 20 -8.32 0.84 1.17
C ARG A 20 -8.54 -0.54 0.53
N PRO A 21 -9.77 -0.90 0.13
CA PRO A 21 -10.05 -2.20 -0.48
C PRO A 21 -9.49 -2.26 -1.91
N VAL A 22 -9.00 -3.44 -2.32
CA VAL A 22 -8.49 -3.68 -3.69
C VAL A 22 -9.58 -4.20 -4.63
N ASN A 23 -10.65 -4.80 -4.11
CA ASN A 23 -11.79 -5.23 -4.89
C ASN A 23 -12.58 -4.00 -5.38
N ALA A 24 -12.76 -3.88 -6.71
CA ALA A 24 -13.38 -2.73 -7.33
C ALA A 24 -14.81 -2.43 -6.83
N ASN A 25 -15.60 -3.47 -6.51
CA ASN A 25 -16.96 -3.28 -6.02
C ASN A 25 -16.96 -2.66 -4.63
N VAL A 26 -16.11 -3.17 -3.74
CA VAL A 26 -15.97 -2.62 -2.38
C VAL A 26 -15.33 -1.23 -2.44
N ALA A 27 -14.33 -1.01 -3.29
CA ALA A 27 -13.74 0.32 -3.47
C ALA A 27 -14.76 1.37 -3.94
N LYS A 28 -15.72 0.98 -4.80
CA LYS A 28 -16.81 1.86 -5.24
C LYS A 28 -17.74 2.23 -4.09
N GLU A 29 -18.09 1.28 -3.23
CA GLU A 29 -18.92 1.51 -2.04
C GLU A 29 -18.30 2.54 -1.09
N PHE A 30 -16.98 2.50 -0.91
CA PHE A 30 -16.24 3.40 -0.02
C PHE A 30 -15.59 4.59 -0.73
N SER A 31 -15.96 4.89 -1.97
CA SER A 31 -15.34 5.95 -2.79
C SER A 31 -15.43 7.35 -2.18
N LYS A 32 -16.47 7.62 -1.37
CA LYS A 32 -16.62 8.88 -0.61
C LYS A 32 -15.58 9.00 0.52
N GLN A 33 -15.21 7.88 1.14
CA GLN A 33 -14.24 7.84 2.24
C GLN A 33 -12.80 7.74 1.72
N TYR A 34 -12.61 6.99 0.63
CA TYR A 34 -11.32 6.79 -0.01
C TYR A 34 -11.36 7.33 -1.44
N PRO A 35 -11.16 8.64 -1.63
CA PRO A 35 -11.11 9.23 -2.96
C PRO A 35 -9.97 8.60 -3.78
N LYS A 36 -10.20 8.52 -5.09
CA LYS A 36 -9.22 8.01 -6.03
C LYS A 36 -8.01 8.96 -6.07
N VAL A 37 -6.83 8.40 -5.84
CA VAL A 37 -5.57 9.13 -5.98
C VAL A 37 -5.04 8.87 -7.39
N SER A 38 -4.92 9.92 -8.19
CA SER A 38 -4.47 9.85 -9.59
C SER A 38 -2.96 9.66 -9.71
N ASN A 39 -2.19 10.20 -8.77
CA ASN A 39 -0.72 10.16 -8.78
C ASN A 39 -0.17 9.23 -7.69
N LEU A 40 -0.64 7.97 -7.67
CA LEU A 40 -0.06 6.96 -6.80
C LEU A 40 1.27 6.50 -7.39
N PHE A 41 2.34 6.77 -6.66
CA PHE A 41 3.68 6.33 -7.04
C PHE A 41 3.92 4.89 -6.54
N PRO A 42 4.05 3.89 -7.43
CA PRO A 42 4.28 2.52 -7.00
C PRO A 42 5.75 2.32 -6.67
N TYR A 43 6.05 1.49 -5.66
CA TYR A 43 7.43 1.14 -5.32
C TYR A 43 8.19 0.50 -6.51
N THR A 44 7.46 -0.18 -7.41
CA THR A 44 8.04 -0.78 -8.61
C THR A 44 8.67 0.23 -9.57
N ALA A 45 8.30 1.52 -9.47
CA ALA A 45 8.94 2.59 -10.25
C ALA A 45 10.37 2.91 -9.77
N ILE A 46 10.75 2.48 -8.56
CA ILE A 46 12.08 2.72 -7.97
C ILE A 46 12.86 1.43 -7.68
N GLY A 47 12.30 0.26 -8.01
CA GLY A 47 12.97 -1.05 -7.92
C GLY A 47 12.19 -2.09 -7.11
N SER A 48 12.91 -3.11 -6.62
CA SER A 48 12.38 -4.12 -5.71
C SER A 48 12.44 -3.64 -4.25
N TRP A 49 11.62 -4.23 -3.38
CA TRP A 49 11.69 -3.93 -1.94
C TRP A 49 13.07 -4.17 -1.35
N ASP A 50 13.78 -5.22 -1.79
CA ASP A 50 15.14 -5.51 -1.35
C ASP A 50 16.13 -4.39 -1.71
N ALA A 51 16.07 -3.91 -2.97
CA ALA A 51 16.92 -2.82 -3.44
C ALA A 51 16.61 -1.49 -2.73
N ILE A 52 15.32 -1.19 -2.52
CA ILE A 52 14.87 0.02 -1.80
C ILE A 52 15.34 -0.04 -0.35
N GLN A 53 15.12 -1.17 0.33
CA GLN A 53 15.53 -1.39 1.72
C GLN A 53 17.04 -1.16 1.88
N LYS A 54 17.85 -1.80 1.04
CA LYS A 54 19.31 -1.68 1.10
C LYS A 54 19.82 -0.27 0.80
N LYS A 55 19.19 0.42 -0.17
CA LYS A 55 19.63 1.75 -0.62
C LYS A 55 19.26 2.85 0.36
N PHE A 56 18.08 2.79 0.96
CA PHE A 56 17.55 3.90 1.76
C PHE A 56 17.56 3.64 3.26
N PHE A 57 17.37 2.39 3.70
CA PHE A 57 17.03 2.06 5.10
C PHE A 57 17.97 1.07 5.80
N ALA A 58 19.04 0.61 5.14
CA ALA A 58 20.08 -0.17 5.80
C ALA A 58 20.95 0.71 6.72
N ASP A 59 21.73 0.08 7.60
CA ASP A 59 22.66 0.81 8.45
C ASP A 59 23.63 1.68 7.61
N ARG A 60 23.76 2.96 7.97
CA ARG A 60 24.53 4.00 7.28
C ARG A 60 24.04 4.33 5.86
N ALA A 61 22.81 3.94 5.51
CA ALA A 61 22.20 4.27 4.24
C ALA A 61 21.78 5.74 4.14
N ILE A 62 21.12 6.10 3.04
CA ILE A 62 20.75 7.48 2.73
C ILE A 62 19.92 8.13 3.84
N PHE A 63 18.99 7.39 4.47
CA PHE A 63 18.19 7.94 5.57
C PHE A 63 19.07 8.39 6.75
N ASP A 64 20.04 7.58 7.16
CA ASP A 64 20.98 7.89 8.25
C ASP A 64 21.90 9.07 7.93
N GLN A 65 22.19 9.31 6.65
CA GLN A 65 23.02 10.42 6.20
C GLN A 65 22.27 11.76 6.22
N ILE A 66 20.95 11.74 5.98
CA ILE A 66 20.09 12.94 5.98
C ILE A 66 19.71 13.36 7.40
N GLN A 67 19.61 12.42 8.34
CA GLN A 67 19.23 12.68 9.73
C GLN A 67 20.36 13.29 10.59
N ARG A 68 21.58 13.41 10.04
CA ARG A 68 22.73 14.05 10.71
C ARG A 68 22.80 15.53 10.39
#